data_AF-W9Y5Q0-F1
#
_entry.id   AF-W9Y5Q0-F1
#
_cell.length_a   1.000
_cell.length_b   1.000
_cell.length_c   1.000
_cell.angle_alpha   90.00
_cell.angle_beta   90.00
_cell.angle_gamma   90.00
#
_symmetry.space_group_name_H-M   'P 1'
#
loop_
_entity.id
_entity.type
_entity.pdbx_description
1 polymer ?
#
loop_
_entity_poly.entity_id
_entity_poly.type
_entity_poly.pdbx_seq_one_letter_code
_entity_poly.pdbx_strand_id
1 'polypeptide(L)'
;AWKVLLEKLWKWHTRRPTEIHALVDAEDREASFPTIIFTSSAGVSANITYHTSMLLLFSHQPCAISPVDWHSMTGADEAQMSPLWHARRVCGIALNSDPEHTKCWDPCLIAAFTLAAQQMTHPAQQTDLLACLDRVRAAGWHIDGLVRKLREHWGRSIND
;
A
#
# COMPACT_ATOMS: atom_id res chain seq x y z
N ALA A 1 -19.36 -0.54 13.96
CA ALA A 1 -18.12 -1.31 13.70
C ALA A 1 -17.10 -0.50 12.89
N TRP A 2 -17.42 -0.11 11.65
CA TRP A 2 -16.52 0.64 10.76
C TRP A 2 -15.88 1.89 11.37
N LYS A 3 -16.69 2.81 11.93
CA LYS A 3 -16.19 4.07 12.55
C LYS A 3 -15.17 3.82 13.67
N VAL A 4 -15.42 2.78 14.47
CA VAL A 4 -14.54 2.39 15.58
C VAL A 4 -13.22 1.82 15.07
N LEU A 5 -13.23 1.07 13.96
CA LEU A 5 -12.01 0.58 13.33
C LEU A 5 -11.18 1.74 12.76
N LEU A 6 -11.84 2.68 12.07
CA LEU A 6 -11.18 3.89 11.56
C LEU A 6 -10.48 4.65 12.68
N GLU A 7 -11.21 4.96 13.75
CA GLU A 7 -10.67 5.70 14.89
C GLU A 7 -9.48 4.96 15.53
N LYS A 8 -9.58 3.64 15.70
CA LYS A 8 -8.49 2.82 16.26
C LYS A 8 -7.26 2.82 15.36
N LEU A 9 -7.43 2.64 14.05
CA LEU A 9 -6.33 2.66 13.08
C LEU A 9 -5.66 4.03 13.06
N TRP A 10 -6.45 5.10 12.98
CA TRP A 10 -5.95 6.48 12.99
C TRP A 10 -5.16 6.80 14.28
N LYS A 11 -5.74 6.44 15.43
CA LYS A 11 -5.11 6.63 16.74
C LYS A 11 -3.82 5.82 16.87
N TRP A 12 -3.78 4.60 16.35
CA TRP A 12 -2.56 3.81 16.31
C TRP A 12 -1.50 4.52 15.45
N HIS A 13 -1.85 4.96 14.24
CA HIS A 13 -0.89 5.58 13.32
C HIS A 13 -0.31 6.87 13.88
N THR A 14 -1.13 7.73 14.47
CA THR A 14 -0.69 9.00 15.08
C THR A 14 0.13 8.83 16.35
N ARG A 15 0.01 7.70 17.04
CA ARG A 15 0.72 7.42 18.31
C ARG A 15 1.82 6.38 18.19
N ARG A 16 2.11 5.93 16.97
CA ARG A 16 3.08 4.87 16.73
C ARG A 16 4.49 5.31 17.17
N PRO A 17 5.31 4.42 17.73
CA PRO A 17 6.68 4.73 18.14
C PRO A 17 7.52 5.29 16.99
N THR A 18 8.48 6.17 17.29
CA THR A 18 9.33 6.82 16.30
C THR A 18 10.21 5.85 15.51
N GLU A 19 10.51 4.69 16.09
CA GLU A 19 11.33 3.62 15.49
C GLU A 19 10.66 2.99 14.26
N ILE A 20 9.34 3.15 14.12
CA ILE A 20 8.56 2.67 12.97
C ILE A 20 8.02 3.80 12.11
N HIS A 21 8.56 5.01 12.25
CA HIS A 21 8.30 6.11 11.32
C HIS A 21 9.13 5.94 10.05
N ALA A 22 8.63 6.49 8.95
CA ALA A 22 9.39 6.53 7.72
C ALA A 22 10.58 7.49 7.91
N LEU A 23 11.76 7.07 7.46
CA LEU A 23 12.93 7.94 7.37
C LEU A 23 12.76 8.95 6.23
N VAL A 24 12.21 8.49 5.11
CA VAL A 24 11.88 9.31 3.95
C VAL A 24 10.41 9.10 3.63
N ASP A 25 9.69 10.18 3.47
CA ASP A 25 8.31 10.21 3.00
C ASP A 25 8.15 11.40 2.06
N ALA A 26 8.33 11.16 0.76
CA ALA A 26 8.35 12.19 -0.25
C ALA A 26 7.38 11.86 -1.40
N GLU A 27 6.51 12.82 -1.72
CA GLU A 27 5.71 12.82 -2.94
C GLU A 27 6.50 13.53 -4.04
N ASP A 28 6.71 12.84 -5.15
CA ASP A 28 7.26 13.42 -6.37
C ASP A 28 6.17 13.39 -7.44
N ARG A 29 5.90 14.55 -8.05
CA ARG A 29 4.85 14.71 -9.06
C ARG A 29 5.19 14.00 -10.37
N GLU A 30 6.48 13.76 -10.63
CA GLU A 30 6.94 13.07 -11.82
C GLU A 30 7.01 11.55 -11.63
N ALA A 31 7.04 11.08 -10.38
CA ALA A 31 7.12 9.66 -10.06
C ALA A 31 5.74 8.95 -10.04
N SER A 32 5.72 7.70 -10.51
CA SER A 32 4.56 6.81 -10.44
C SER A 32 4.01 6.63 -9.02
N PHE A 33 4.90 6.62 -8.01
CA PHE A 33 4.62 6.31 -6.61
C PHE A 33 5.47 7.19 -5.68
N PRO A 34 5.00 7.43 -4.44
CA PRO A 34 5.81 8.12 -3.44
C PRO A 34 7.05 7.33 -3.04
N THR A 35 8.11 8.05 -2.66
CA THR A 35 9.32 7.46 -2.09
C THR A 35 9.15 7.34 -0.58
N ILE A 36 9.06 6.10 -0.08
CA ILE A 36 8.81 5.82 1.34
C ILE A 36 9.81 4.78 1.84
N ILE A 37 10.71 5.20 2.71
CA ILE A 37 11.82 4.37 3.20
C ILE A 37 11.73 4.22 4.71
N PHE A 38 11.86 2.99 5.20
CA PHE A 38 11.95 2.68 6.62
C PHE A 38 13.34 2.14 6.98
N THR A 39 13.75 2.35 8.22
CA THR A 39 15.02 1.86 8.76
C THR A 39 14.95 0.41 9.25
N SER A 40 13.76 -0.18 9.30
CA SER A 40 13.55 -1.54 9.82
C SER A 40 12.39 -2.26 9.14
N SER A 41 12.46 -3.58 9.08
CA SER A 41 11.37 -4.43 8.59
C SER A 41 10.11 -4.29 9.46
N ALA A 42 10.26 -4.03 10.77
CA ALA A 42 9.13 -3.72 11.64
C ALA A 42 8.40 -2.44 11.20
N GLY A 43 9.15 -1.41 10.78
CA GLY A 43 8.59 -0.20 10.17
C GLY A 43 7.80 -0.51 8.91
N VAL A 44 8.38 -1.30 7.99
CA VAL A 44 7.69 -1.73 6.76
C VAL A 44 6.40 -2.48 7.09
N SER A 45 6.47 -3.58 7.84
CA SER A 45 5.33 -4.44 8.13
C SER A 45 4.20 -3.70 8.85
N ALA A 46 4.54 -2.84 9.83
CA ALA A 46 3.54 -2.07 10.57
C ALA A 46 2.80 -1.05 9.68
N ASN A 47 3.52 -0.30 8.85
CA ASN A 47 2.92 0.74 8.02
C ASN A 47 2.19 0.15 6.81
N ILE A 48 2.68 -0.96 6.24
CA ILE A 48 1.95 -1.73 5.22
C ILE A 48 0.61 -2.21 5.80
N THR A 49 0.63 -2.82 6.99
CA THR A 49 -0.60 -3.29 7.64
C THR A 49 -1.59 -2.16 7.85
N TYR A 50 -1.13 -0.99 8.28
CA TYR A 50 -1.97 0.19 8.44
C TYR A 50 -2.57 0.67 7.11
N HIS A 51 -1.74 0.93 6.09
CA HIS A 51 -2.24 1.44 4.82
C HIS A 51 -3.14 0.42 4.11
N THR A 52 -2.86 -0.88 4.19
CA THR A 52 -3.74 -1.92 3.67
C THR A 52 -5.06 -2.00 4.43
N SER A 53 -5.04 -1.87 5.76
CA SER A 53 -6.26 -1.83 6.56
C SER A 53 -7.12 -0.62 6.20
N MET A 54 -6.51 0.55 6.04
CA MET A 54 -7.21 1.77 5.63
C MET A 54 -7.75 1.67 4.19
N LEU A 55 -6.97 1.10 3.26
CA LEU A 55 -7.42 0.79 1.90
C LEU A 55 -8.71 -0.06 1.94
N LEU A 56 -8.68 -1.21 2.62
CA LEU A 56 -9.84 -2.08 2.74
C LEU A 56 -11.03 -1.38 3.41
N LEU A 57 -10.76 -0.61 4.47
CA LEU A 57 -11.78 0.10 5.22
C LEU A 57 -12.50 1.12 4.33
N PHE A 58 -11.77 1.97 3.60
CA PHE A 58 -12.38 2.97 2.72
C PHE A 58 -13.00 2.35 1.46
N SER A 59 -12.47 1.23 0.93
CA SER A 59 -13.12 0.47 -0.15
C SER A 59 -14.49 -0.10 0.24
N HIS A 60 -14.75 -0.26 1.54
CA HIS A 60 -16.02 -0.74 2.09
C HIS A 60 -16.72 0.31 2.97
N GLN A 61 -16.55 1.60 2.65
CA GLN A 61 -17.23 2.68 3.36
C GLN A 61 -18.76 2.54 3.26
N PRO A 62 -19.51 2.59 4.39
CA PRO A 62 -20.97 2.60 4.35
C PRO A 62 -21.52 3.86 3.68
N CYS A 63 -22.46 3.70 2.74
CA CYS A 63 -23.06 4.81 1.96
C CYS A 63 -23.72 5.91 2.82
N ALA A 64 -24.11 5.59 4.05
CA ALA A 64 -24.80 6.50 4.96
C ALA A 64 -23.88 7.51 5.67
N ILE A 65 -22.58 7.55 5.35
CA ILE A 65 -21.64 8.40 6.06
C ILE A 65 -20.89 9.36 5.14
N SER A 66 -20.97 10.65 5.48
CA SER A 66 -20.41 11.75 4.69
C SER A 66 -18.91 11.93 4.96
N PRO A 67 -18.12 12.35 3.95
CA PRO A 67 -16.72 12.76 4.14
C PRO A 67 -16.54 13.88 5.19
N VAL A 68 -17.53 14.76 5.33
CA VAL A 68 -17.51 15.89 6.28
C VAL A 68 -17.50 15.41 7.74
N ASP A 69 -18.12 14.26 8.02
CA ASP A 69 -18.16 13.68 9.36
C ASP A 69 -16.75 13.25 9.82
N TRP A 70 -15.80 13.04 8.89
CA TRP A 70 -14.50 12.42 9.14
C TRP A 70 -13.40 13.41 9.42
N HIS A 71 -13.33 14.50 8.67
CA HIS A 71 -12.35 15.55 8.92
C HIS A 71 -12.48 16.07 10.37
N SER A 72 -13.71 16.22 10.88
CA SER A 72 -13.96 16.58 12.29
C SER A 72 -13.54 15.50 13.30
N MET A 73 -13.55 14.21 12.93
CA MET A 73 -13.22 13.13 13.86
C MET A 73 -11.73 12.82 13.97
N THR A 74 -10.99 12.92 12.86
CA THR A 74 -9.59 12.48 12.80
C THR A 74 -8.62 13.66 12.64
N GLY A 75 -9.07 14.79 12.12
CA GLY A 75 -8.18 15.87 11.67
C GLY A 75 -7.30 15.45 10.49
N ALA A 76 -7.64 14.35 9.82
CA ALA A 76 -6.89 13.83 8.69
C ALA A 76 -7.06 14.74 7.46
N ASP A 77 -6.02 14.79 6.63
CA ASP A 77 -6.10 15.34 5.28
C ASP A 77 -7.11 14.53 4.46
N GLU A 78 -7.88 15.21 3.62
CA GLU A 78 -8.84 14.62 2.68
C GLU A 78 -8.18 13.55 1.80
N ALA A 79 -6.91 13.73 1.43
CA ALA A 79 -6.15 12.73 0.67
C ALA A 79 -6.04 11.39 1.42
N GLN A 80 -5.91 11.41 2.75
CA GLN A 80 -5.81 10.19 3.59
C GLN A 80 -7.14 9.47 3.77
N MET A 81 -8.20 9.95 3.12
CA MET A 81 -9.50 9.27 3.06
C MET A 81 -9.69 8.51 1.74
N SER A 82 -8.76 8.64 0.81
CA SER A 82 -8.82 7.98 -0.49
C SER A 82 -8.27 6.55 -0.44
N PRO A 83 -9.04 5.52 -0.85
CA PRO A 83 -8.52 4.18 -1.04
C PRO A 83 -7.29 4.15 -1.94
N LEU A 84 -7.34 4.91 -3.06
CA LEU A 84 -6.24 4.99 -4.01
C LEU A 84 -4.98 5.60 -3.38
N TRP A 85 -5.13 6.60 -2.51
CA TRP A 85 -3.99 7.16 -1.78
C TRP A 85 -3.30 6.07 -0.94
N HIS A 86 -4.06 5.30 -0.16
CA HIS A 86 -3.50 4.19 0.62
C HIS A 86 -2.87 3.09 -0.26
N ALA A 87 -3.47 2.76 -1.41
CA ALA A 87 -2.89 1.82 -2.35
C ALA A 87 -1.54 2.31 -2.90
N ARG A 88 -1.44 3.60 -3.26
CA ARG A 88 -0.18 4.22 -3.71
C ARG A 88 0.89 4.16 -2.62
N ARG A 89 0.53 4.39 -1.36
CA ARG A 89 1.43 4.27 -0.21
C ARG A 89 1.97 2.85 -0.08
N VAL A 90 1.11 1.83 -0.11
CA VAL A 90 1.53 0.42 -0.06
C VAL A 90 2.51 0.09 -1.19
N CYS A 91 2.19 0.53 -2.42
CA CYS A 91 3.05 0.32 -3.57
C CYS A 91 4.41 1.03 -3.43
N GLY A 92 4.41 2.29 -2.98
CA GLY A 92 5.64 3.06 -2.73
C GLY A 92 6.52 2.41 -1.67
N ILE A 93 5.94 1.95 -0.56
CA ILE A 93 6.70 1.24 0.49
C ILE A 93 7.32 -0.04 -0.07
N ALA A 94 6.56 -0.85 -0.81
CA ALA A 94 7.04 -2.10 -1.39
C ALA A 94 8.15 -1.87 -2.43
N LEU A 95 8.00 -0.88 -3.31
CA LEU A 95 9.00 -0.54 -4.33
C LEU A 95 10.34 -0.11 -3.73
N ASN A 96 10.30 0.62 -2.62
CA ASN A 96 11.47 1.07 -1.86
C ASN A 96 12.00 0.02 -0.87
N SER A 97 11.35 -1.14 -0.78
CA SER A 97 11.74 -2.26 0.07
C SER A 97 12.37 -3.35 -0.80
N ASP A 98 13.69 -3.34 -0.97
CA ASP A 98 14.35 -4.27 -1.89
C ASP A 98 14.34 -5.75 -1.41
N PRO A 99 13.69 -6.70 -2.14
CA PRO A 99 13.59 -8.10 -1.73
C PRO A 99 14.91 -8.79 -1.36
N GLU A 100 16.00 -8.44 -2.03
CA GLU A 100 17.31 -9.09 -1.82
C GLU A 100 18.03 -8.58 -0.56
N HIS A 101 17.87 -7.30 -0.23
CA HIS A 101 18.68 -6.63 0.78
C HIS A 101 17.94 -6.38 2.10
N THR A 102 16.63 -6.10 2.06
CA THR A 102 15.90 -5.66 3.26
C THR A 102 15.33 -6.81 4.08
N LYS A 103 15.22 -8.03 3.52
CA LYS A 103 14.57 -9.20 4.14
C LYS A 103 13.19 -8.89 4.75
N CYS A 104 12.49 -7.86 4.26
CA CYS A 104 11.20 -7.44 4.79
C CYS A 104 10.01 -7.98 3.99
N TRP A 105 10.27 -8.74 2.93
CA TRP A 105 9.22 -9.43 2.18
C TRP A 105 8.78 -10.69 2.91
N ASP A 106 7.48 -10.75 3.15
CA ASP A 106 6.78 -11.88 3.77
C ASP A 106 5.43 -12.07 3.02
N PRO A 107 4.67 -13.16 3.31
CA PRO A 107 3.39 -13.38 2.64
C PRO A 107 2.37 -12.25 2.84
N CYS A 108 2.41 -11.53 3.96
CA CYS A 108 1.51 -10.42 4.23
C CYS A 108 1.86 -9.21 3.36
N LEU A 109 3.15 -8.88 3.20
CA LEU A 109 3.59 -7.81 2.30
C LEU A 109 3.23 -8.13 0.84
N ILE A 110 3.46 -9.37 0.40
CA ILE A 110 3.12 -9.80 -0.97
C ILE A 110 1.60 -9.66 -1.22
N ALA A 111 0.78 -10.11 -0.28
CA ALA A 111 -0.67 -9.98 -0.38
C ALA A 111 -1.14 -8.52 -0.39
N ALA A 112 -0.61 -7.70 0.53
CA ALA A 112 -0.90 -6.27 0.61
C ALA A 112 -0.52 -5.53 -0.69
N PHE A 113 0.67 -5.81 -1.21
CA PHE A 113 1.17 -5.24 -2.44
C PHE A 113 0.30 -5.63 -3.64
N THR A 114 -0.06 -6.90 -3.75
CA THR A 114 -0.91 -7.39 -4.85
C THR A 114 -2.31 -6.78 -4.79
N LEU A 115 -2.89 -6.65 -3.60
CA LEU A 115 -4.18 -5.98 -3.39
C LEU A 115 -4.13 -4.50 -3.76
N ALA A 116 -3.09 -3.79 -3.34
CA ALA A 116 -2.91 -2.37 -3.67
C ALA A 116 -2.67 -2.17 -5.17
N ALA A 117 -1.90 -3.04 -5.80
CA ALA A 117 -1.61 -3.01 -7.23
C ALA A 117 -2.89 -3.06 -8.09
N GLN A 118 -3.92 -3.80 -7.68
CA GLN A 118 -5.20 -3.85 -8.38
C GLN A 118 -5.85 -2.46 -8.56
N GLN A 119 -5.56 -1.51 -7.67
CA GLN A 119 -6.07 -0.14 -7.77
C GLN A 119 -5.35 0.71 -8.83
N MET A 120 -4.26 0.22 -9.45
CA MET A 120 -3.48 0.97 -10.44
C MET A 120 -4.01 0.74 -11.86
N THR A 121 -4.48 1.80 -12.48
CA THR A 121 -5.03 1.78 -13.86
C THR A 121 -4.04 2.31 -14.90
N HIS A 122 -3.01 3.04 -14.50
CA HIS A 122 -2.06 3.64 -15.44
C HIS A 122 -0.99 2.63 -15.90
N PRO A 123 -0.69 2.52 -17.20
CA PRO A 123 0.24 1.52 -17.69
C PRO A 123 1.65 1.59 -17.12
N ALA A 124 2.20 2.79 -16.92
CA ALA A 124 3.53 2.98 -16.34
C ALA A 124 3.61 2.43 -14.91
N GLN A 125 2.58 2.70 -14.10
CA GLN A 125 2.51 2.18 -12.72
C GLN A 125 2.47 0.65 -12.72
N GLN A 126 1.67 0.05 -13.58
CA GLN A 126 1.56 -1.41 -13.70
C GLN A 126 2.90 -2.05 -14.08
N THR A 127 3.65 -1.43 -15.00
CA THR A 127 4.99 -1.88 -15.39
C THR A 127 5.96 -1.84 -14.20
N ASP A 128 6.00 -0.75 -13.45
CA ASP A 128 6.86 -0.62 -12.26
C ASP A 128 6.56 -1.71 -11.22
N LEU A 129 5.27 -2.01 -11.01
CA LEU A 129 4.82 -3.03 -10.08
C LEU A 129 5.18 -4.45 -10.54
N LEU A 130 5.05 -4.75 -11.83
CA LEU A 130 5.46 -6.04 -12.40
C LEU A 130 6.97 -6.25 -12.27
N ALA A 131 7.78 -5.23 -12.55
CA ALA A 131 9.23 -5.30 -12.34
C ALA A 131 9.59 -5.56 -10.87
N CYS A 132 8.83 -5.00 -9.92
CA CYS A 132 8.98 -5.31 -8.52
C CYS A 132 8.65 -6.78 -8.21
N LEU A 133 7.56 -7.32 -8.76
CA LEU A 133 7.19 -8.73 -8.59
C LEU A 133 8.25 -9.66 -9.19
N ASP A 134 8.89 -9.28 -10.30
CA ASP A 134 9.98 -10.07 -10.87
C ASP A 134 11.19 -10.17 -9.93
N ARG A 135 11.54 -9.08 -9.21
CA ARG A 135 12.55 -9.13 -8.14
C ARG A 135 12.13 -10.02 -6.97
N VAL A 136 10.85 -9.97 -6.58
CA VAL A 136 10.30 -10.83 -5.51
C VAL A 136 10.38 -12.30 -5.91
N ARG A 137 10.07 -12.63 -7.17
CA ARG A 137 10.25 -13.98 -7.73
C ARG A 137 11.72 -14.39 -7.71
N ALA A 138 12.63 -13.52 -8.14
CA ALA A 138 14.07 -13.79 -8.15
C ALA A 138 14.63 -14.05 -6.74
N ALA A 139 14.07 -13.40 -5.72
CA ALA A 139 14.37 -13.65 -4.31
C ALA A 139 13.82 -15.00 -3.77
N GLY A 140 13.13 -15.79 -4.60
CA GLY A 140 12.69 -17.16 -4.29
C GLY A 140 11.20 -17.32 -3.95
N TRP A 141 10.39 -16.26 -4.08
CA TRP A 141 8.95 -16.35 -3.80
C TRP A 141 8.16 -16.90 -4.99
N HIS A 142 7.35 -17.94 -4.75
CA HIS A 142 6.46 -18.51 -5.76
C HIS A 142 5.17 -17.71 -5.93
N ILE A 143 5.20 -16.68 -6.79
CA ILE A 143 4.09 -15.71 -6.95
C ILE A 143 3.45 -15.69 -8.36
N ASP A 144 3.78 -16.63 -9.24
CA ASP A 144 3.29 -16.64 -10.63
C ASP A 144 1.77 -16.60 -10.74
N GLY A 145 1.08 -17.32 -9.85
CA GLY A 145 -0.37 -17.30 -9.78
C GLY A 145 -0.95 -15.93 -9.40
N LEU A 146 -0.24 -15.15 -8.57
CA LEU A 146 -0.64 -13.78 -8.21
C LEU A 146 -0.37 -12.82 -9.36
N VAL A 147 0.80 -12.89 -9.99
CA VAL A 147 1.18 -12.08 -11.15
C VAL A 147 0.17 -12.26 -12.29
N ARG A 148 -0.19 -13.50 -12.60
CA ARG A 148 -1.18 -13.82 -13.64
C ARG A 148 -2.55 -13.19 -13.32
N LYS A 149 -3.07 -13.39 -12.10
CA LYS A 149 -4.34 -12.80 -11.68
C LYS A 149 -4.33 -11.27 -11.73
N LEU A 150 -3.20 -10.65 -11.41
CA LEU A 150 -3.05 -9.20 -11.46
C LEU A 150 -3.07 -8.67 -12.90
N ARG A 151 -2.38 -9.35 -13.83
CA ARG A 151 -2.44 -9.03 -15.27
C ARG A 151 -3.85 -9.19 -15.83
N GLU A 152 -4.53 -10.29 -15.48
CA GLU A 152 -5.93 -10.53 -15.84
C GLU A 152 -6.85 -9.41 -15.31
N HIS A 153 -6.64 -8.97 -14.07
CA HIS A 153 -7.40 -7.86 -13.46
C HIS A 153 -7.24 -6.55 -14.24
N TRP A 154 -6.04 -6.27 -14.74
CA TRP A 154 -5.78 -5.08 -15.57
C TRP A 154 -6.16 -5.26 -17.05
N GLY A 155 -6.63 -6.44 -17.46
CA GLY A 155 -6.94 -6.74 -18.86
C GLY A 155 -5.71 -6.88 -19.77
N ARG A 156 -4.53 -7.20 -19.21
CA ARG A 156 -3.29 -7.45 -19.98
C ARG A 156 -3.12 -8.94 -20.29
N SER A 157 -2.59 -9.24 -21.48
CA SER A 157 -2.29 -10.62 -21.88
C SER A 157 -1.00 -11.12 -21.21
N ILE A 158 -0.80 -12.44 -21.18
CA ILE A 158 0.42 -13.10 -20.66
C ILE A 158 1.65 -12.79 -21.54
N ASN A 159 1.44 -12.31 -22.77
CA ASN A 159 2.49 -12.12 -23.78
C ASN A 159 3.01 -10.66 -23.92
N ASP A 160 2.58 -9.75 -23.04
CA ASP A 160 3.08 -8.35 -22.99
C ASP A 160 4.22 -8.20 -21.96
#